data_AF-A0A0L0CUV6-F1
#
_entry.id   AF-A0A0L0CUV6-F1
#
_cell.length_a   1.000
_cell.length_b   1.000
_cell.length_c   1.000
_cell.angle_alpha   90.00
_cell.angle_beta   90.00
_cell.angle_gamma   90.00
#
_symmetry.space_group_name_H-M   'P 1'
#
loop_
_entity.id
_entity.type
_entity.pdbx_description
1 polymer ?
#
loop_
_entity_poly.entity_id
_entity_poly.type
_entity_poly.pdbx_seq_one_letter_code
_entity_poly.pdbx_strand_id
1 'polypeptide(L)'
;MDYYITYSHQYNITMQYYKWINNKDNSFIGSKIEEHENKSYQNKDNNISIVGQDVPITSVDSSKIINANDLEGNSIDDTKGLSVTNSGFDDGSAFGGGLPFSGYSPLQGNHNKCPDENFCKGIKNVLSCPPKNSTGRNGDWASSNVRNFLTVNKGVLVPPRRKQMCFRININNFPELKKTEGKFENFIYSSAGSEAKQLIKLYGNNTEKAHQAIRYSFADIGNIIRGDDMMDTPTSKETITYLEKVLKIYNENNDKPKDAKKWWTENRHHVWEAMMCGYQSAQKDNQCTGYGNIDDIPQYLRWFREWGTYVCSEYKNKFEDVIKLCNIQQFTNQDDSQL
;
A
#
# COMPACT_ATOMS: atom_id res chain seq x y z
N MET A 1 11.60 -13.09 39.84
CA MET A 1 11.75 -14.50 39.43
C MET A 1 10.57 -14.92 38.53
N ASP A 2 9.99 -13.97 37.77
CA ASP A 2 8.68 -14.14 37.14
C ASP A 2 8.71 -14.01 35.60
N TYR A 3 9.89 -13.84 35.01
CA TYR A 3 10.06 -13.78 33.54
C TYR A 3 10.22 -15.17 32.89
N TYR A 4 10.54 -16.20 33.69
CA TYR A 4 10.73 -17.58 33.20
C TYR A 4 9.44 -18.41 33.19
N ILE A 5 8.40 -18.00 33.93
CA ILE A 5 7.16 -18.78 34.06
C ILE A 5 6.23 -18.56 32.85
N THR A 6 6.22 -17.36 32.26
CA THR A 6 5.40 -17.03 31.07
C THR A 6 5.90 -17.72 29.79
N TYR A 7 7.21 -17.88 29.61
CA TYR A 7 7.79 -18.55 28.43
C TYR A 7 7.52 -20.07 28.45
N SER A 8 7.51 -20.69 29.63
CA SER A 8 7.17 -22.10 29.83
C SER A 8 5.71 -22.43 29.50
N HIS A 9 4.79 -21.50 29.80
CA HIS A 9 3.36 -21.73 29.56
C HIS A 9 3.00 -21.68 28.07
N GLN A 10 3.63 -20.80 27.29
CA GLN A 10 3.38 -20.67 25.85
C GLN A 10 3.99 -21.83 25.02
N TYR A 11 5.10 -22.40 25.48
CA TYR A 11 5.70 -23.59 24.85
C TYR A 11 4.87 -24.86 25.08
N ASN A 12 4.27 -25.03 26.26
CA ASN A 12 3.45 -26.20 26.59
C ASN A 12 2.11 -26.24 25.84
N ILE A 13 1.46 -25.09 25.60
CA ILE A 13 0.23 -25.00 24.81
C ILE A 13 0.50 -25.38 23.34
N THR A 14 1.64 -24.94 22.80
CA THR A 14 2.06 -25.25 21.43
C THR A 14 2.35 -26.75 21.26
N MET A 15 3.01 -27.39 22.24
CA MET A 15 3.27 -28.83 22.23
C MET A 15 2.03 -29.72 22.38
N GLN A 16 1.01 -29.31 23.14
CA GLN A 16 -0.25 -30.07 23.23
C GLN A 16 -1.05 -30.02 21.93
N TYR A 17 -1.02 -28.91 21.20
CA TYR A 17 -1.66 -28.78 19.90
C TYR A 17 -1.05 -29.73 18.86
N TYR A 18 0.28 -29.84 18.82
CA TYR A 18 0.97 -30.79 17.93
C TYR A 18 0.76 -32.26 18.32
N LYS A 19 0.65 -32.58 19.63
CA LYS A 19 0.29 -33.93 20.08
C LYS A 19 -1.14 -34.33 19.72
N TRP A 20 -2.08 -33.38 19.68
CA TRP A 20 -3.47 -33.65 19.28
C TRP A 20 -3.62 -33.93 17.79
N ILE A 21 -2.86 -33.22 16.94
CA ILE A 21 -2.87 -33.43 15.48
C ILE A 21 -2.26 -34.80 15.09
N ASN A 22 -1.25 -35.27 15.83
CA ASN A 22 -0.55 -36.52 15.50
C ASN A 22 -1.20 -37.80 16.06
N ASN A 23 -2.31 -37.71 16.80
CA ASN A 23 -2.94 -38.86 17.48
C ASN A 23 -4.35 -39.18 16.97
N LYS A 24 -4.71 -38.74 15.76
CA LYS A 24 -5.89 -39.29 15.08
C LYS A 24 -5.46 -40.42 14.16
N ASP A 25 -5.80 -41.63 14.60
CA ASP A 25 -5.64 -42.89 13.90
C ASP A 25 -6.04 -42.82 12.42
N ASN A 26 -5.15 -43.38 11.60
CA ASN A 26 -5.41 -43.84 10.24
C ASN A 26 -6.48 -44.94 10.27
N SER A 27 -7.75 -44.58 10.19
CA SER A 27 -8.77 -45.45 9.63
C SER A 27 -9.99 -44.63 9.19
N PHE A 28 -10.14 -44.41 7.87
CA PHE A 28 -11.41 -44.66 7.22
C PHE A 28 -11.23 -44.77 5.69
N ILE A 29 -11.90 -45.78 5.16
CA ILE A 29 -11.76 -46.37 3.83
C ILE A 29 -12.45 -45.52 2.76
N GLY A 30 -11.73 -45.28 1.66
CA GLY A 30 -12.13 -45.44 0.26
C GLY A 30 -13.53 -45.03 -0.22
N SER A 31 -13.56 -44.09 -1.16
CA SER A 31 -14.49 -44.16 -2.30
C SER A 31 -13.78 -43.73 -3.59
N LYS A 32 -13.75 -44.67 -4.53
CA LYS A 32 -13.31 -44.51 -5.93
C LYS A 32 -14.12 -43.40 -6.61
N ILE A 33 -13.47 -42.57 -7.41
CA ILE A 33 -14.15 -41.80 -8.46
C ILE A 33 -13.73 -42.44 -9.79
N GLU A 34 -14.70 -43.06 -10.46
CA GLU A 34 -14.60 -43.53 -11.84
C GLU A 34 -14.55 -42.32 -12.77
N GLU A 35 -13.57 -42.32 -13.68
CA GLU A 35 -13.57 -41.44 -14.86
C GLU A 35 -14.77 -41.81 -15.74
N HIS A 36 -15.67 -40.85 -15.95
CA HIS A 36 -16.61 -40.90 -17.06
C HIS A 36 -16.39 -39.72 -17.99
N GLU A 37 -16.02 -40.09 -19.21
CA GLU A 37 -15.74 -39.29 -20.38
C GLU A 37 -16.85 -38.28 -20.74
N ASN A 38 -16.40 -37.14 -21.26
CA ASN A 38 -16.97 -36.37 -22.36
C ASN A 38 -18.46 -36.57 -22.69
N LYS A 39 -19.30 -35.62 -22.27
CA LYS A 39 -20.45 -35.20 -23.10
C LYS A 39 -20.55 -33.69 -23.18
N SER A 40 -20.34 -33.20 -24.39
CA SER A 40 -20.65 -31.85 -24.84
C SER A 40 -22.12 -31.52 -24.61
N TYR A 41 -22.40 -30.33 -24.07
CA TYR A 41 -23.60 -29.59 -24.41
C TYR A 41 -23.20 -28.16 -24.76
N GLN A 42 -23.30 -27.86 -26.05
CA GLN A 42 -23.32 -26.49 -26.54
C GLN A 42 -24.63 -25.84 -26.13
N ASN A 43 -24.56 -24.62 -25.60
CA ASN A 43 -25.57 -23.62 -25.92
C ASN A 43 -24.91 -22.27 -26.16
N LYS A 44 -25.17 -21.79 -27.37
CA LYS A 44 -24.86 -20.47 -27.90
C LYS A 44 -25.67 -19.43 -27.14
N ASP A 45 -25.06 -18.30 -26.80
CA ASP A 45 -25.46 -16.98 -27.29
C ASP A 45 -24.76 -15.86 -26.50
N ASN A 46 -24.06 -15.01 -27.27
CA ASN A 46 -23.59 -13.63 -27.01
C ASN A 46 -22.06 -13.45 -27.11
N ASN A 47 -21.68 -12.91 -28.28
CA ASN A 47 -20.35 -12.42 -28.63
C ASN A 47 -19.88 -11.31 -27.67
N ILE A 48 -18.83 -11.60 -26.90
CA ILE A 48 -17.87 -10.60 -26.45
C ILE A 48 -16.50 -11.09 -26.90
N SER A 49 -15.90 -10.44 -27.89
CA SER A 49 -14.52 -10.69 -28.29
C SER A 49 -13.59 -10.02 -27.27
N ILE A 50 -13.08 -10.79 -26.31
CA ILE A 50 -11.87 -10.42 -25.59
C ILE A 50 -10.75 -11.25 -26.20
N VAL A 51 -9.84 -10.59 -26.91
CA VAL A 51 -8.56 -11.18 -27.31
C VAL A 51 -7.69 -11.25 -26.06
N GLY A 52 -7.71 -12.39 -25.40
CA GLY A 52 -6.71 -12.80 -24.43
C GLY A 52 -6.23 -14.18 -24.84
N GLN A 53 -4.93 -14.33 -25.09
CA GLN A 53 -4.33 -15.65 -25.30
C GLN A 53 -4.52 -16.48 -24.03
N ASP A 54 -5.20 -17.62 -24.16
CA ASP A 54 -5.25 -18.65 -23.12
C ASP A 54 -3.83 -19.19 -22.87
N VAL A 55 -3.30 -19.01 -21.67
CA VAL A 55 -2.09 -19.70 -21.21
C VAL A 55 -2.53 -20.97 -20.48
N PRO A 56 -2.14 -22.17 -20.93
CA PRO A 56 -2.51 -23.41 -20.26
C PRO A 56 -1.69 -23.56 -18.98
N ILE A 57 -2.37 -23.64 -17.83
CA ILE A 57 -1.75 -24.02 -16.55
C ILE A 57 -1.74 -25.54 -16.48
N THR A 58 -0.58 -26.17 -16.68
CA THR A 58 -0.36 -27.58 -16.34
C THR A 58 -0.10 -27.69 -14.84
N SER A 59 -1.03 -28.31 -14.10
CA SER A 59 -0.79 -28.71 -12.71
C SER A 59 0.20 -29.88 -12.70
N VAL A 60 1.34 -29.71 -12.04
CA VAL A 60 2.23 -30.85 -11.73
C VAL A 60 1.74 -31.48 -10.43
N ASP A 61 1.36 -32.74 -10.53
CA ASP A 61 0.91 -33.59 -9.45
C ASP A 61 2.07 -33.88 -8.47
N SER A 62 1.93 -33.45 -7.22
CA SER A 62 2.96 -33.62 -6.18
C SER A 62 2.77 -34.96 -5.48
N SER A 63 3.28 -36.02 -6.09
CA SER A 63 3.39 -37.34 -5.45
C SER A 63 4.75 -38.00 -5.69
N LYS A 64 5.83 -37.37 -5.17
CA LYS A 64 7.10 -38.08 -4.93
C LYS A 64 7.67 -37.69 -3.57
N ILE A 65 7.61 -38.63 -2.63
CA ILE A 65 8.33 -38.58 -1.36
C ILE A 65 9.81 -38.84 -1.67
N ILE A 66 10.69 -37.88 -1.38
CA ILE A 66 12.15 -38.04 -1.52
C ILE A 66 12.73 -38.28 -0.12
N ASN A 67 13.47 -39.39 0.04
CA ASN A 67 14.19 -39.70 1.28
C ASN A 67 15.51 -38.91 1.37
N ALA A 68 15.85 -38.47 2.57
CA ALA A 68 16.93 -37.51 2.86
C ALA A 68 18.38 -38.01 2.62
N ASN A 69 18.57 -39.20 2.03
CA ASN A 69 19.90 -39.80 1.83
C ASN A 69 20.38 -39.80 0.37
N ASP A 70 19.62 -39.26 -0.59
CA ASP A 70 19.99 -39.24 -2.01
C ASP A 70 20.51 -37.87 -2.51
N LEU A 71 20.93 -36.96 -1.61
CA LEU A 71 21.48 -35.65 -1.96
C LEU A 71 23.01 -35.64 -1.93
N GLU A 72 23.64 -36.42 -2.80
CA GLU A 72 24.99 -36.11 -3.30
C GLU A 72 24.88 -35.75 -4.78
N GLY A 73 25.08 -34.47 -5.10
CA GLY A 73 25.24 -33.99 -6.47
C GLY A 73 24.13 -33.04 -6.95
N ASN A 74 24.53 -31.79 -7.20
CA ASN A 74 23.78 -30.73 -7.89
C ASN A 74 22.44 -30.32 -7.28
N SER A 75 22.52 -29.41 -6.31
CA SER A 75 21.47 -28.46 -6.00
C SER A 75 21.11 -27.67 -7.27
N ILE A 76 20.07 -28.11 -7.99
CA ILE A 76 19.41 -27.28 -8.99
C ILE A 76 18.69 -26.19 -8.21
N ASP A 77 19.21 -24.96 -8.33
CA ASP A 77 18.55 -23.76 -7.87
C ASP A 77 17.28 -23.54 -8.70
N ASP A 78 16.16 -24.09 -8.23
CA ASP A 78 14.83 -23.92 -8.84
C ASP A 78 14.28 -22.49 -8.67
N THR A 79 15.07 -21.52 -8.18
CA THR A 79 14.69 -20.09 -8.21
C THR A 79 15.02 -19.40 -9.54
N LYS A 80 15.72 -20.08 -10.48
CA LYS A 80 15.87 -19.66 -11.88
C LYS A 80 14.55 -19.81 -12.66
N GLY A 81 13.58 -18.97 -12.33
CA GLY A 81 12.26 -18.96 -12.97
C GLY A 81 11.24 -18.02 -12.33
N LEU A 82 11.46 -17.57 -11.10
CA LEU A 82 10.67 -16.51 -10.46
C LEU A 82 11.09 -15.12 -10.97
N SER A 83 11.30 -14.99 -12.28
CA SER A 83 11.44 -13.70 -12.94
C SER A 83 10.05 -13.16 -13.24
N VAL A 84 9.60 -12.19 -12.44
CA VAL A 84 8.28 -11.56 -12.60
C VAL A 84 8.29 -10.49 -13.72
N THR A 85 9.12 -10.68 -14.75
CA THR A 85 9.35 -9.68 -15.82
C THR A 85 8.20 -9.58 -16.82
N ASN A 86 7.20 -10.46 -16.75
CA ASN A 86 5.97 -10.40 -17.55
C ASN A 86 4.81 -9.71 -16.82
N SER A 87 5.10 -8.62 -16.09
CA SER A 87 4.08 -7.83 -15.38
C SER A 87 3.22 -6.95 -16.32
N GLY A 88 3.53 -6.92 -17.63
CA GLY A 88 2.77 -6.13 -18.62
C GLY A 88 3.01 -4.62 -18.51
N PHE A 89 4.04 -4.21 -17.78
CA PHE A 89 4.48 -2.82 -17.67
C PHE A 89 5.85 -2.67 -18.36
N ASP A 90 6.02 -1.64 -19.19
CA ASP A 90 7.23 -1.38 -19.98
C ASP A 90 8.50 -1.11 -19.14
N ASP A 91 8.38 -1.04 -17.81
CA ASP A 91 9.48 -0.75 -16.88
C ASP A 91 10.27 -2.00 -16.42
N GLY A 92 9.91 -3.19 -16.91
CA GLY A 92 10.61 -4.45 -16.61
C GLY A 92 10.58 -4.86 -15.13
N SER A 93 9.80 -4.17 -14.31
CA SER A 93 9.77 -4.41 -12.87
C SER A 93 8.70 -5.42 -12.51
N ALA A 94 9.09 -6.33 -11.62
CA ALA A 94 8.25 -7.42 -11.13
C ALA A 94 6.84 -6.99 -10.65
N PHE A 95 6.74 -5.78 -10.11
CA PHE A 95 5.51 -5.22 -9.54
C PHE A 95 5.34 -3.73 -9.90
N GLY A 96 5.82 -3.33 -11.08
CA GLY A 96 5.80 -1.95 -11.58
C GLY A 96 6.67 -0.99 -10.78
N GLY A 97 7.73 -1.51 -10.15
CA GLY A 97 8.71 -0.74 -9.40
C GLY A 97 8.96 0.60 -10.08
N GLY A 98 8.51 1.67 -9.44
CA GLY A 98 8.84 3.01 -9.92
C GLY A 98 10.36 3.03 -10.11
N LEU A 99 10.79 3.65 -11.21
CA LEU A 99 12.19 3.76 -11.60
C LEU A 99 13.13 3.85 -10.39
N PRO A 100 14.29 3.18 -10.41
CA PRO A 100 15.34 3.44 -9.43
C PRO A 100 15.55 4.95 -9.34
N PHE A 101 15.79 5.46 -8.12
CA PHE A 101 15.83 6.89 -7.80
C PHE A 101 16.79 7.70 -8.71
N SER A 102 17.75 7.04 -9.37
CA SER A 102 18.68 7.61 -10.35
C SER A 102 18.10 7.84 -11.76
N GLY A 103 16.91 7.34 -12.07
CA GLY A 103 16.34 7.33 -13.43
C GLY A 103 15.30 8.42 -13.73
N TYR A 104 14.96 9.30 -12.79
CA TYR A 104 13.98 10.38 -13.03
C TYR A 104 14.63 11.70 -13.47
N SER A 105 14.52 12.00 -14.76
CA SER A 105 14.18 13.33 -15.31
C SER A 105 13.90 13.17 -16.81
N PRO A 106 12.92 13.88 -17.43
CA PRO A 106 12.50 15.25 -17.11
C PRO A 106 10.99 15.56 -17.29
N LEU A 107 10.34 16.08 -16.25
CA LEU A 107 9.46 17.23 -16.43
C LEU A 107 10.10 18.38 -15.67
N GLN A 108 10.68 19.30 -16.44
CA GLN A 108 11.28 20.53 -15.94
C GLN A 108 10.23 21.33 -15.18
N GLY A 109 10.46 21.50 -13.88
CA GLY A 109 9.62 22.35 -13.05
C GLY A 109 10.16 22.59 -11.65
N ASN A 110 11.49 22.70 -11.43
CA ASN A 110 12.03 23.22 -10.15
C ASN A 110 11.51 22.57 -8.83
N HIS A 111 11.05 21.31 -8.85
CA HIS A 111 10.23 20.70 -7.79
C HIS A 111 10.96 20.28 -6.50
N ASN A 112 12.21 20.69 -6.30
CA ASN A 112 12.88 20.59 -5.00
C ASN A 112 12.80 21.90 -4.20
N LYS A 113 12.15 22.93 -4.76
CA LYS A 113 11.88 24.17 -4.04
C LYS A 113 10.59 24.03 -3.24
N CYS A 114 10.67 24.44 -1.98
CA CYS A 114 9.50 24.53 -1.14
C CYS A 114 8.52 25.62 -1.62
N PRO A 115 7.23 25.51 -1.26
CA PRO A 115 6.21 26.47 -1.66
C PRO A 115 6.47 27.88 -1.13
N ASP A 116 5.78 28.86 -1.72
CA ASP A 116 5.81 30.25 -1.28
C ASP A 116 5.30 30.41 0.16
N GLU A 117 5.98 31.25 0.94
CA GLU A 117 5.61 31.48 2.35
C GLU A 117 4.18 32.04 2.50
N ASN A 118 3.69 32.85 1.56
CA ASN A 118 2.34 33.39 1.63
C ASN A 118 1.29 32.32 1.35
N PHE A 119 1.58 31.38 0.45
CA PHE A 119 0.74 30.19 0.31
C PHE A 119 0.73 29.39 1.63
N CYS A 120 1.89 29.14 2.23
CA CYS A 120 1.98 28.41 3.49
C CYS A 120 1.26 29.09 4.67
N LYS A 121 1.21 30.44 4.72
CA LYS A 121 0.43 31.19 5.72
C LYS A 121 -1.09 30.90 5.63
N GLY A 122 -1.58 30.54 4.45
CA GLY A 122 -2.98 30.14 4.24
C GLY A 122 -3.32 28.74 4.77
N ILE A 123 -2.32 27.88 4.96
CA ILE A 123 -2.50 26.49 5.40
C ILE A 123 -2.61 26.43 6.92
N LYS A 124 -3.81 26.09 7.41
CA LYS A 124 -4.09 26.03 8.85
C LYS A 124 -3.86 24.63 9.39
N ASN A 125 -3.42 24.53 10.65
CA ASN A 125 -3.36 23.24 11.33
C ASN A 125 -4.77 22.77 11.70
N VAL A 126 -5.08 21.52 11.37
CA VAL A 126 -6.31 20.84 11.77
C VAL A 126 -6.11 20.24 13.17
N LEU A 127 -6.86 20.75 14.15
CA LEU A 127 -6.71 20.36 15.57
C LEU A 127 -7.15 18.91 15.87
N SER A 128 -8.04 18.35 15.06
CA SER A 128 -8.67 17.03 15.27
C SER A 128 -7.95 15.87 14.57
N CYS A 129 -6.67 16.07 14.22
CA CYS A 129 -5.87 15.03 13.58
C CYS A 129 -5.66 13.81 14.49
N PRO A 130 -5.82 12.57 13.97
CA PRO A 130 -5.55 11.37 14.75
C PRO A 130 -4.05 11.26 15.07
N PRO A 131 -3.69 10.82 16.29
CA PRO A 131 -2.29 10.57 16.64
C PRO A 131 -1.71 9.46 15.75
N LYS A 132 -0.46 9.64 15.34
CA LYS A 132 0.31 8.65 14.58
C LYS A 132 1.02 7.70 15.56
N ASN A 133 0.36 6.61 15.93
CA ASN A 133 0.89 5.65 16.92
C ASN A 133 1.14 4.25 16.35
N SER A 134 0.77 3.99 15.09
CA SER A 134 1.05 2.71 14.45
C SER A 134 2.51 2.65 13.99
N THR A 135 3.17 1.52 14.27
CA THR A 135 4.58 1.31 13.90
C THR A 135 4.73 0.55 12.59
N GLY A 136 3.62 0.04 12.02
CA GLY A 136 3.67 -0.83 10.86
C GLY A 136 3.85 -2.31 11.21
N ARG A 137 3.78 -2.66 12.51
CA ARG A 137 4.05 -4.00 13.06
C ARG A 137 2.84 -4.57 13.78
N ASN A 138 2.96 -5.76 14.35
CA ASN A 138 2.01 -6.32 15.32
C ASN A 138 0.54 -6.38 14.85
N GLY A 139 0.30 -6.69 13.58
CA GLY A 139 -1.07 -6.73 13.04
C GLY A 139 -1.67 -5.36 12.72
N ASP A 140 -0.86 -4.31 12.65
CA ASP A 140 -1.29 -2.98 12.24
C ASP A 140 -1.89 -2.98 10.81
N TRP A 141 -1.55 -3.94 9.96
CA TRP A 141 -2.12 -4.09 8.61
C TRP A 141 -3.41 -4.90 8.67
N ALA A 142 -4.54 -4.30 8.25
CA ALA A 142 -5.86 -4.90 8.43
C ALA A 142 -6.73 -4.84 7.17
N SER A 143 -7.52 -5.89 6.94
CA SER A 143 -8.50 -6.00 5.85
C SER A 143 -9.93 -5.59 6.26
N SER A 144 -10.20 -5.45 7.56
CA SER A 144 -11.55 -5.29 8.15
C SER A 144 -12.33 -4.07 7.68
N ASN A 145 -11.65 -3.08 7.08
CA ASN A 145 -12.25 -1.82 6.66
C ASN A 145 -12.01 -1.57 5.16
N VAL A 146 -11.87 -2.64 4.37
CA VAL A 146 -11.79 -2.55 2.91
C VAL A 146 -13.17 -2.78 2.31
N ARG A 147 -13.61 -1.87 1.45
CA ARG A 147 -14.85 -2.03 0.68
C ARG A 147 -14.73 -3.27 -0.21
N ASN A 148 -15.77 -4.09 -0.26
CA ASN A 148 -15.80 -5.28 -1.13
C ASN A 148 -14.62 -6.24 -0.89
N PHE A 149 -14.18 -6.39 0.37
CA PHE A 149 -13.01 -7.21 0.74
C PHE A 149 -13.18 -8.72 0.44
N LEU A 150 -14.41 -9.20 0.25
CA LEU A 150 -14.67 -10.61 -0.11
C LEU A 150 -14.71 -10.84 -1.63
N THR A 151 -14.71 -9.77 -2.43
CA THR A 151 -14.88 -9.84 -3.89
C THR A 151 -13.71 -9.17 -4.60
N VAL A 152 -13.92 -8.00 -5.20
CA VAL A 152 -12.94 -7.32 -6.06
C VAL A 152 -11.69 -6.86 -5.31
N ASN A 153 -11.79 -6.61 -3.99
CA ASN A 153 -10.67 -6.17 -3.15
C ASN A 153 -10.17 -7.29 -2.21
N LYS A 154 -10.37 -8.55 -2.59
CA LYS A 154 -9.87 -9.69 -1.81
C LYS A 154 -8.35 -9.65 -1.70
N GLY A 155 -7.86 -9.76 -0.46
CA GLY A 155 -6.42 -9.73 -0.15
C GLY A 155 -5.83 -8.34 0.11
N VAL A 156 -6.60 -7.27 -0.09
CA VAL A 156 -6.13 -5.91 0.21
C VAL A 156 -6.00 -5.72 1.72
N LEU A 157 -4.85 -5.20 2.15
CA LEU A 157 -4.58 -4.78 3.52
C LEU A 157 -4.40 -3.27 3.56
N VAL A 158 -5.08 -2.60 4.48
CA VAL A 158 -5.00 -1.14 4.63
C VAL A 158 -3.72 -0.76 5.39
N PRO A 159 -2.89 0.16 4.84
CA PRO A 159 -1.73 0.67 5.54
C PRO A 159 -2.11 1.37 6.86
N PRO A 160 -1.31 1.22 7.91
CA PRO A 160 -1.59 1.87 9.19
C PRO A 160 -1.60 3.39 9.09
N ARG A 161 -0.70 3.94 8.26
CA ARG A 161 -0.68 5.36 7.87
C ARG A 161 -2.03 5.83 7.34
N ARG A 162 -2.63 5.08 6.40
CA ARG A 162 -3.93 5.41 5.79
C ARG A 162 -5.07 5.35 6.80
N LYS A 163 -5.06 4.38 7.73
CA LYS A 163 -6.05 4.30 8.83
C LYS A 163 -6.00 5.53 9.75
N GLN A 164 -4.81 6.08 9.95
CA GLN A 164 -4.54 7.22 10.83
C GLN A 164 -4.47 8.56 10.09
N MET A 165 -4.84 8.59 8.81
CA MET A 165 -4.76 9.78 7.98
C MET A 165 -5.56 10.95 8.57
N CYS A 166 -4.95 12.14 8.62
CA CYS A 166 -5.60 13.38 9.00
C CYS A 166 -6.39 13.97 7.82
N PHE A 167 -7.44 13.26 7.44
CA PHE A 167 -8.41 13.73 6.46
C PHE A 167 -9.78 13.15 6.84
N ARG A 168 -10.61 13.95 7.49
CA ARG A 168 -11.93 13.53 7.98
C ARG A 168 -12.95 14.61 7.71
N ILE A 169 -13.79 14.39 6.71
CA ILE A 169 -14.98 15.21 6.48
C ILE A 169 -16.15 14.53 7.19
N ASN A 170 -16.84 15.30 8.03
CA ASN A 170 -18.05 14.90 8.72
C ASN A 170 -19.22 15.69 8.13
N ILE A 171 -20.37 15.04 7.95
CA ILE A 171 -21.63 15.65 7.50
C ILE A 171 -21.99 16.93 8.29
N ASN A 172 -21.65 16.98 9.58
CA ASN A 172 -21.93 18.13 10.45
C ASN A 172 -21.10 19.37 10.08
N ASN A 173 -19.88 19.18 9.57
CA ASN A 173 -18.99 20.28 9.21
C ASN A 173 -19.27 20.79 7.79
N PHE A 174 -19.83 19.94 6.92
CA PHE A 174 -20.04 20.25 5.52
C PHE A 174 -20.91 21.51 5.26
N PRO A 175 -22.03 21.75 5.98
CA PRO A 175 -22.80 22.98 5.84
C PRO A 175 -21.95 24.25 5.99
N GLU A 176 -21.06 24.29 6.97
CA GLU A 176 -20.17 25.44 7.19
C GLU A 176 -19.08 25.57 6.13
N LEU A 177 -18.56 24.45 5.63
CA LEU A 177 -17.54 24.44 4.59
C LEU A 177 -18.09 24.85 3.21
N LYS A 178 -19.38 24.58 2.95
CA LYS A 178 -20.06 24.93 1.70
C LYS A 178 -20.45 26.43 1.62
N LYS A 179 -20.52 27.17 2.72
CA LYS A 179 -21.05 28.55 2.75
C LYS A 179 -20.24 29.59 1.97
N THR A 180 -18.95 29.37 1.78
CA THR A 180 -18.04 30.36 1.19
C THR A 180 -17.17 29.69 0.14
N GLU A 181 -17.02 30.32 -1.03
CA GLU A 181 -16.13 29.84 -2.10
C GLU A 181 -14.71 29.64 -1.56
N GLY A 182 -14.06 28.53 -1.93
CA GLY A 182 -12.70 28.21 -1.50
C GLY A 182 -12.58 27.65 -0.08
N LYS A 183 -13.63 27.68 0.75
CA LYS A 183 -13.52 27.22 2.14
C LYS A 183 -13.41 25.70 2.25
N PHE A 184 -14.07 24.95 1.37
CA PHE A 184 -13.97 23.49 1.31
C PHE A 184 -12.60 23.05 0.78
N GLU A 185 -12.09 23.73 -0.25
CA GLU A 185 -10.76 23.54 -0.82
C GLU A 185 -9.68 23.83 0.22
N ASN A 186 -9.78 24.96 0.93
CA ASN A 186 -8.87 25.30 2.02
C ASN A 186 -8.89 24.28 3.16
N PHE A 187 -10.03 23.65 3.43
CA PHE A 187 -10.11 22.53 4.38
C PHE A 187 -9.34 21.31 3.88
N ILE A 188 -9.43 20.98 2.59
CA ILE A 188 -8.66 19.89 1.97
C ILE A 188 -7.16 20.18 2.10
N TYR A 189 -6.72 21.39 1.74
CA TYR A 189 -5.32 21.80 1.82
C TYR A 189 -4.80 21.78 3.27
N SER A 190 -5.57 22.33 4.20
CA SER A 190 -5.23 22.31 5.64
C SER A 190 -5.11 20.90 6.20
N SER A 191 -5.99 19.99 5.77
CA SER A 191 -5.94 18.57 6.15
C SER A 191 -4.68 17.89 5.59
N ALA A 192 -4.37 18.13 4.31
CA ALA A 192 -3.17 17.59 3.66
C ALA A 192 -1.87 18.10 4.34
N GLY A 193 -1.79 19.41 4.61
CA GLY A 193 -0.66 19.99 5.35
C GLY A 193 -0.52 19.43 6.76
N SER A 194 -1.64 19.25 7.47
CA SER A 194 -1.61 18.68 8.82
C SER A 194 -1.22 17.20 8.81
N GLU A 195 -1.63 16.44 7.79
CA GLU A 195 -1.18 15.07 7.57
C GLU A 195 0.34 15.01 7.40
N ALA A 196 0.90 15.81 6.50
CA ALA A 196 2.34 15.85 6.26
C ALA A 196 3.13 16.24 7.52
N LYS A 197 2.65 17.26 8.25
CA LYS A 197 3.22 17.70 9.53
C LYS A 197 3.27 16.59 10.57
N GLN A 198 2.26 15.72 10.61
CA GLN A 198 2.26 14.60 11.54
C GLN A 198 3.18 13.45 11.09
N LEU A 199 3.24 13.17 9.78
CA LEU A 199 4.13 12.14 9.24
C LEU A 199 5.60 12.47 9.52
N ILE A 200 6.02 13.72 9.30
CA ILE A 200 7.39 14.11 9.58
C ILE A 200 7.72 14.05 11.08
N LYS A 201 6.76 14.37 11.97
CA LYS A 201 6.91 14.18 13.41
C LYS A 201 7.07 12.70 13.79
N LEU A 202 6.38 11.79 13.11
CA LEU A 202 6.48 10.35 13.34
C LEU A 202 7.87 9.81 12.94
N TYR A 203 8.39 10.21 11.79
CA TYR A 203 9.64 9.68 11.26
C TYR A 203 10.89 10.44 11.71
N GLY A 204 10.73 11.61 12.36
CA GLY A 204 11.84 12.41 12.87
C GLY A 204 12.89 12.66 11.78
N ASN A 205 14.16 12.39 12.08
CA ASN A 205 15.28 12.65 11.17
C ASN A 205 15.34 11.74 9.94
N ASN A 206 14.41 10.78 9.77
CA ASN A 206 14.37 9.95 8.57
C ASN A 206 13.56 10.64 7.46
N THR A 207 14.20 11.61 6.81
CA THR A 207 13.62 12.44 5.75
C THR A 207 13.06 11.60 4.59
N GLU A 208 13.79 10.58 4.14
CA GLU A 208 13.34 9.72 3.04
C GLU A 208 12.07 8.94 3.39
N LYS A 209 12.00 8.32 4.57
CA LYS A 209 10.77 7.64 5.02
C LYS A 209 9.61 8.61 5.16
N ALA A 210 9.86 9.82 5.66
CA ALA A 210 8.84 10.86 5.77
C ALA A 210 8.32 11.31 4.41
N HIS A 211 9.22 11.62 3.46
CA HIS A 211 8.86 11.98 2.09
C HIS A 211 8.03 10.88 1.42
N GLN A 212 8.45 9.62 1.56
CA GLN A 212 7.71 8.53 0.96
C GLN A 212 6.32 8.33 1.59
N ALA A 213 6.20 8.46 2.91
CA ALA A 213 4.90 8.44 3.58
C ALA A 213 4.00 9.61 3.15
N ILE A 214 4.57 10.80 2.94
CA ILE A 214 3.86 11.98 2.42
C ILE A 214 3.35 11.71 0.99
N ARG A 215 4.17 11.13 0.11
CA ARG A 215 3.75 10.72 -1.25
C ARG A 215 2.59 9.71 -1.22
N TYR A 216 2.65 8.71 -0.33
CA TYR A 216 1.55 7.76 -0.18
C TYR A 216 0.28 8.43 0.35
N SER A 217 0.38 9.33 1.34
CA SER A 217 -0.78 10.08 1.83
C SER A 217 -1.36 11.04 0.79
N PHE A 218 -0.52 11.69 -0.02
CA PHE A 218 -0.95 12.52 -1.15
C PHE A 218 -1.81 11.71 -2.14
N ALA A 219 -1.32 10.55 -2.57
CA ALA A 219 -2.01 9.70 -3.51
C ALA A 219 -3.33 9.17 -2.96
N ASP A 220 -3.38 8.81 -1.67
CA ASP A 220 -4.61 8.39 -1.00
C ASP A 220 -5.63 9.51 -0.86
N ILE A 221 -5.20 10.75 -0.56
CA ILE A 221 -6.09 11.93 -0.61
C ILE A 221 -6.68 12.06 -2.02
N GLY A 222 -5.86 11.87 -3.06
CA GLY A 222 -6.33 11.82 -4.44
C GLY A 222 -7.44 10.81 -4.67
N ASN A 223 -7.28 9.58 -4.18
CA ASN A 223 -8.33 8.57 -4.31
C ASN A 223 -9.60 8.88 -3.49
N ILE A 224 -9.45 9.48 -2.30
CA ILE A 224 -10.61 9.92 -1.50
C ILE A 224 -11.40 11.02 -2.24
N ILE A 225 -10.68 11.99 -2.83
CA ILE A 225 -11.28 13.08 -3.60
C ILE A 225 -12.00 12.54 -4.85
N ARG A 226 -11.36 11.63 -5.60
CA ARG A 226 -11.91 11.03 -6.82
C ARG A 226 -12.95 9.94 -6.57
N GLY A 227 -13.20 9.57 -5.31
CA GLY A 227 -14.23 8.62 -4.90
C GLY A 227 -13.90 7.14 -5.14
N ASP A 228 -12.62 6.81 -5.38
CA ASP A 228 -12.14 5.46 -5.67
C ASP A 228 -11.19 4.91 -4.58
N ASP A 229 -11.14 5.53 -3.40
CA ASP A 229 -10.44 4.99 -2.23
C ASP A 229 -11.12 3.70 -1.72
N MET A 230 -10.30 2.69 -1.42
CA MET A 230 -10.76 1.35 -1.06
C MET A 230 -11.22 1.23 0.40
N MET A 231 -10.99 2.22 1.27
CA MET A 231 -11.44 2.13 2.66
C MET A 231 -12.96 2.32 2.78
N ASP A 232 -13.60 1.45 3.55
CA ASP A 232 -15.02 1.55 3.87
C ASP A 232 -15.25 2.53 5.04
N THR A 233 -15.18 3.84 4.74
CA THR A 233 -15.38 4.92 5.72
C THR A 233 -16.25 6.04 5.15
N PRO A 234 -17.02 6.77 5.99
CA PRO A 234 -17.83 7.90 5.51
C PRO A 234 -17.03 8.92 4.71
N THR A 235 -15.83 9.28 5.17
CA THR A 235 -14.96 10.21 4.44
C THR A 235 -14.57 9.69 3.05
N SER A 236 -14.23 8.40 2.91
CA SER A 236 -13.95 7.82 1.59
C SER A 236 -15.17 7.85 0.67
N LYS A 237 -16.37 7.61 1.21
CA LYS A 237 -17.61 7.56 0.42
C LYS A 237 -18.18 8.92 0.04
N GLU A 238 -18.10 9.89 0.94
CA GLU A 238 -18.91 11.13 0.86
C GLU A 238 -18.11 12.33 0.37
N THR A 239 -16.78 12.31 0.46
CA THR A 239 -15.93 13.46 0.07
C THR A 239 -16.18 13.90 -1.37
N ILE A 240 -16.26 12.96 -2.31
CA ILE A 240 -16.56 13.25 -3.72
C ILE A 240 -17.90 13.99 -3.85
N THR A 241 -18.96 13.49 -3.22
CA THR A 241 -20.30 14.09 -3.25
C THR A 241 -20.30 15.50 -2.67
N TYR A 242 -19.57 15.71 -1.58
CA TYR A 242 -19.43 17.02 -0.94
C TYR A 242 -18.66 18.00 -1.83
N LEU A 243 -17.54 17.57 -2.40
CA LEU A 243 -16.74 18.39 -3.30
C LEU A 243 -17.56 18.79 -4.52
N GLU A 244 -18.16 17.84 -5.24
CA GLU A 244 -18.96 18.12 -6.44
C GLU A 244 -20.15 19.03 -6.15
N LYS A 245 -20.75 18.92 -4.95
CA LYS A 245 -21.81 19.84 -4.53
C LYS A 245 -21.30 21.26 -4.31
N VAL A 246 -20.09 21.45 -3.75
CA VAL A 246 -19.45 22.77 -3.64
C VAL A 246 -19.12 23.32 -5.02
N LEU A 247 -18.50 22.50 -5.87
CA LEU A 247 -18.12 22.89 -7.24
C LEU A 247 -19.34 23.32 -8.05
N LYS A 248 -20.46 22.58 -7.98
CA LYS A 248 -21.70 22.97 -8.66
C LYS A 248 -22.25 24.32 -8.20
N ILE A 249 -22.08 24.72 -6.94
CA ILE A 249 -22.60 26.01 -6.45
C ILE A 249 -21.80 27.19 -6.99
N TYR A 250 -20.48 27.05 -7.04
CA TYR A 250 -19.58 28.17 -7.35
C TYR A 250 -19.09 28.17 -8.81
N ASN A 251 -19.16 27.03 -9.49
CA ASN A 251 -18.59 26.84 -10.82
C ASN A 251 -19.64 26.59 -11.91
N GLU A 252 -20.94 26.62 -11.61
CA GLU A 252 -22.01 26.32 -12.59
C GLU A 252 -21.87 27.13 -13.89
N ASN A 253 -21.62 28.43 -13.74
CA ASN A 253 -21.60 29.42 -14.82
C ASN A 253 -20.20 29.82 -15.28
N ASN A 254 -19.16 29.04 -14.93
CA ASN A 254 -17.80 29.28 -15.39
C ASN A 254 -17.13 27.97 -15.86
N ASP A 255 -15.92 28.10 -16.40
CA ASP A 255 -15.16 26.99 -16.98
C ASP A 255 -14.35 26.19 -15.94
N LYS A 256 -14.48 26.53 -14.64
CA LYS A 256 -13.81 25.81 -13.56
C LYS A 256 -14.38 24.38 -13.41
N PRO A 257 -13.68 23.47 -12.71
CA PRO A 257 -14.11 22.09 -12.55
C PRO A 257 -15.48 21.94 -11.89
N LYS A 258 -16.28 21.00 -12.40
CA LYS A 258 -17.62 20.65 -11.88
C LYS A 258 -17.68 19.23 -11.30
N ASP A 259 -16.70 18.41 -11.63
CA ASP A 259 -16.51 17.05 -11.14
C ASP A 259 -15.18 16.93 -10.37
N ALA A 260 -15.11 15.95 -9.47
CA ALA A 260 -13.95 15.79 -8.60
C ALA A 260 -12.67 15.33 -9.34
N LYS A 261 -12.80 14.62 -10.46
CA LYS A 261 -11.64 14.12 -11.22
C LYS A 261 -10.92 15.28 -11.91
N LYS A 262 -11.65 16.13 -12.63
CA LYS A 262 -11.11 17.35 -13.23
C LYS A 262 -10.55 18.28 -12.16
N TRP A 263 -11.25 18.42 -11.02
CA TRP A 263 -10.75 19.21 -9.90
C TRP A 263 -9.41 18.69 -9.37
N TRP A 264 -9.25 17.37 -9.20
CA TRP A 264 -7.97 16.78 -8.78
C TRP A 264 -6.87 17.08 -9.80
N THR A 265 -7.12 16.86 -11.10
CA THR A 265 -6.13 17.15 -12.15
C THR A 265 -5.63 18.61 -12.09
N GLU A 266 -6.54 19.55 -11.89
CA GLU A 266 -6.19 20.98 -11.84
C GLU A 266 -5.59 21.41 -10.49
N ASN A 267 -5.97 20.78 -9.37
CA ASN A 267 -5.62 21.28 -8.02
C ASN A 267 -4.66 20.37 -7.24
N ARG A 268 -4.25 19.21 -7.75
CA ARG A 268 -3.33 18.29 -7.05
C ARG A 268 -2.00 18.94 -6.70
N HIS A 269 -1.55 19.92 -7.50
CA HIS A 269 -0.34 20.68 -7.20
C HIS A 269 -0.49 21.53 -5.92
N HIS A 270 -1.62 22.20 -5.71
CA HIS A 270 -1.91 22.93 -4.47
C HIS A 270 -2.04 22.00 -3.26
N VAL A 271 -2.60 20.80 -3.43
CA VAL A 271 -2.63 19.78 -2.37
C VAL A 271 -1.20 19.39 -1.98
N TRP A 272 -0.32 19.15 -2.95
CA TRP A 272 1.08 18.83 -2.69
C TRP A 272 1.83 19.99 -2.03
N GLU A 273 1.65 21.22 -2.51
CA GLU A 273 2.22 22.42 -1.88
C GLU A 273 1.78 22.53 -0.42
N ALA A 274 0.51 22.29 -0.12
CA ALA A 274 0.03 22.31 1.26
C ALA A 274 0.70 21.24 2.13
N MET A 275 0.93 20.04 1.59
CA MET A 275 1.71 18.99 2.27
C MET A 275 3.15 19.44 2.55
N MET A 276 3.81 20.09 1.58
CA MET A 276 5.16 20.61 1.75
C MET A 276 5.23 21.73 2.79
N CYS A 277 4.25 22.64 2.83
CA CYS A 277 4.13 23.64 3.92
C CYS A 277 4.00 22.96 5.30
N GLY A 278 3.20 21.89 5.37
CA GLY A 278 3.05 21.08 6.57
C GLY A 278 4.37 20.45 7.05
N TYR A 279 5.11 19.84 6.11
CA TYR A 279 6.44 19.28 6.32
C TYR A 279 7.42 20.32 6.89
N GLN A 280 7.56 21.47 6.23
CA GLN A 280 8.44 22.57 6.66
C GLN A 280 8.06 23.16 8.02
N SER A 281 6.78 23.11 8.39
CA SER A 281 6.34 23.63 9.69
C SER A 281 6.82 22.80 10.88
N ALA A 282 7.26 21.55 10.64
CA ALA A 282 7.73 20.64 11.69
C ALA A 282 9.24 20.38 11.64
N GLN A 283 9.85 20.45 10.46
CA GLN A 283 11.30 20.53 10.31
C GLN A 283 11.63 21.86 9.64
N LYS A 284 12.44 22.71 10.28
CA LYS A 284 12.95 23.97 9.69
C LYS A 284 13.93 23.72 8.53
N ASP A 285 13.73 22.63 7.79
CA ASP A 285 14.53 22.22 6.65
C ASP A 285 13.81 22.66 5.37
N ASN A 286 14.59 23.11 4.40
CA ASN A 286 14.11 23.60 3.10
C ASN A 286 14.20 22.53 2.02
N GLN A 287 14.42 21.27 2.41
CA GLN A 287 14.49 20.13 1.49
C GLN A 287 13.09 19.58 1.18
N CYS A 288 12.36 20.29 0.33
CA CYS A 288 11.13 19.78 -0.25
C CYS A 288 11.44 18.84 -1.43
N THR A 289 10.42 18.08 -1.84
CA THR A 289 10.54 17.11 -2.92
C THR A 289 9.30 17.13 -3.81
N GLY A 290 9.39 16.48 -4.97
CA GLY A 290 8.25 16.19 -5.83
C GLY A 290 7.54 14.90 -5.45
N TYR A 291 6.30 14.75 -5.94
CA TYR A 291 5.49 13.53 -5.78
C TYR A 291 5.65 12.53 -6.92
N GLY A 292 6.36 12.87 -8.00
CA GLY A 292 6.45 12.04 -9.20
C GLY A 292 5.07 11.82 -9.82
N ASN A 293 4.74 10.57 -10.14
CA ASN A 293 3.44 10.14 -10.64
C ASN A 293 2.69 9.25 -9.61
N ILE A 294 2.99 9.40 -8.31
CA ILE A 294 2.49 8.48 -7.28
C ILE A 294 0.96 8.40 -7.22
N ASP A 295 0.23 9.48 -7.57
CA ASP A 295 -1.24 9.51 -7.56
C ASP A 295 -1.89 8.85 -8.78
N ASP A 296 -1.10 8.55 -9.82
CA ASP A 296 -1.51 7.83 -11.02
C ASP A 296 -1.36 6.30 -10.86
N ILE A 297 -0.53 5.85 -9.90
CA ILE A 297 -0.33 4.42 -9.62
C ILE A 297 -1.57 3.85 -8.90
N PRO A 298 -2.13 2.69 -9.29
CA PRO A 298 -3.27 2.07 -8.61
C PRO A 298 -3.09 1.92 -7.09
N GLN A 299 -4.12 2.25 -6.30
CA GLN A 299 -4.01 2.33 -4.84
C GLN A 299 -3.53 1.03 -4.17
N TYR A 300 -4.03 -0.13 -4.61
CA TYR A 300 -3.63 -1.41 -4.03
C TYR A 300 -2.15 -1.71 -4.27
N LEU A 301 -1.58 -1.34 -5.43
CA LEU A 301 -0.15 -1.48 -5.71
C LEU A 301 0.68 -0.56 -4.81
N ARG A 302 0.20 0.66 -4.54
CA ARG A 302 0.89 1.58 -3.62
C ARG A 302 0.88 1.04 -2.19
N TRP A 303 -0.26 0.51 -1.73
CA TRP A 303 -0.36 -0.11 -0.40
C TRP A 303 0.51 -1.36 -0.28
N PHE A 304 0.58 -2.16 -1.35
CA PHE A 304 1.48 -3.33 -1.39
C PHE A 304 2.96 -2.94 -1.38
N ARG A 305 3.35 -1.88 -2.11
CA ARG A 305 4.71 -1.31 -2.04
C ARG A 305 5.02 -0.76 -0.66
N GLU A 306 4.09 -0.01 -0.07
CA GLU A 306 4.23 0.48 1.31
C GLU A 306 4.48 -0.69 2.25
N TRP A 307 3.68 -1.76 2.18
CA TRP A 307 3.89 -2.98 2.96
C TRP A 307 5.29 -3.58 2.76
N GLY A 308 5.72 -3.71 1.50
CA GLY A 308 7.06 -4.23 1.16
C GLY A 308 8.19 -3.41 1.79
N THR A 309 8.07 -2.08 1.85
CA THR A 309 9.10 -1.25 2.49
C THR A 309 9.27 -1.52 3.98
N TYR A 310 8.18 -1.85 4.69
CA TYR A 310 8.24 -2.21 6.10
C TYR A 310 8.79 -3.62 6.29
N VAL A 311 8.25 -4.59 5.55
CA VAL A 311 8.62 -6.00 5.71
C VAL A 311 10.05 -6.27 5.30
N CYS A 312 10.52 -5.73 4.18
CA CYS A 312 11.92 -5.88 3.78
C CYS A 312 12.88 -5.24 4.79
N SER A 313 12.53 -4.07 5.34
CA SER A 313 13.33 -3.43 6.39
C SER A 313 13.36 -4.26 7.68
N GLU A 314 12.23 -4.86 8.06
CA GLU A 314 12.16 -5.71 9.24
C GLU A 314 12.90 -7.03 9.05
N TYR A 315 12.72 -7.67 7.90
CA TYR A 315 13.42 -8.90 7.52
C TYR A 315 14.93 -8.70 7.60
N LYS A 316 15.46 -7.64 6.98
CA LYS A 316 16.90 -7.32 7.03
C LYS A 316 17.40 -7.21 8.48
N ASN A 317 16.72 -6.42 9.31
CA ASN A 317 17.13 -6.21 10.70
C ASN A 317 17.08 -7.52 11.51
N LYS A 318 16.00 -8.30 11.37
CA LYS A 318 15.84 -9.58 12.07
C LYS A 318 16.83 -10.62 11.60
N PHE A 319 17.13 -10.65 10.30
CA PHE A 319 18.13 -11.54 9.74
C PHE A 319 19.53 -11.22 10.28
N GLU A 320 19.91 -9.94 10.35
CA GLU A 320 21.16 -9.50 10.99
C GLU A 320 21.23 -9.91 12.47
N ASP A 321 20.12 -9.83 13.22
CA ASP A 321 20.05 -10.30 14.60
C ASP A 321 20.28 -11.82 14.69
N VAL A 322 19.67 -12.61 13.80
CA VAL A 322 19.84 -14.08 13.76
C VAL A 322 21.29 -14.45 13.44
N ILE A 323 21.91 -13.80 12.45
CA ILE A 323 23.32 -14.04 12.09
C ILE A 323 24.23 -13.81 13.30
N LYS A 324 24.02 -12.71 14.03
CA LYS A 324 24.78 -12.37 15.25
C LYS A 324 24.54 -13.37 16.38
N LEU A 325 23.29 -13.75 16.64
CA LEU A 325 22.93 -14.65 17.74
C LEU A 325 23.39 -16.09 17.49
N CYS A 326 23.33 -16.54 16.24
CA CYS A 326 23.72 -17.89 15.84
C CYS A 326 25.22 -17.99 15.48
N ASN A 327 25.99 -16.90 15.58
CA ASN A 327 27.40 -16.83 15.16
C ASN A 327 27.63 -17.40 13.76
N ILE A 328 26.68 -17.17 12.84
CA ILE A 328 26.79 -17.66 11.47
C ILE A 328 27.84 -16.80 10.78
N GLN A 329 28.96 -17.40 10.38
CA GLN A 329 29.91 -16.75 9.48
C GLN A 329 29.23 -16.59 8.12
N GLN A 330 29.00 -15.34 7.71
CA GLN A 330 28.58 -15.08 6.33
C GLN A 330 29.78 -15.39 5.43
N PHE A 331 29.70 -16.49 4.69
CA PHE A 331 30.59 -16.69 3.54
C PHE A 331 30.16 -15.72 2.45
N THR A 332 30.79 -14.55 2.41
CA THR A 332 30.75 -13.71 1.22
C THR A 332 31.55 -14.42 0.13
N ASN A 333 30.86 -15.03 -0.83
CA ASN A 333 31.54 -15.46 -2.06
C ASN A 333 32.11 -14.19 -2.72
N GLN A 334 33.44 -14.15 -2.87
CA GLN A 334 34.19 -13.00 -3.35
C GLN A 334 34.05 -12.76 -4.88
N ASP A 335 33.12 -13.44 -5.57
CA ASP A 335 33.11 -13.56 -7.03
C ASP A 335 32.00 -12.80 -7.79
N ASP A 336 31.24 -11.91 -7.15
CA ASP A 336 30.27 -11.05 -7.86
C ASP A 336 30.86 -9.69 -8.31
N SER A 337 32.15 -9.67 -8.67
CA SER A 337 32.77 -8.49 -9.32
C SER A 337 32.78 -8.55 -10.85
N GLN A 338 32.11 -9.54 -11.46
CA GLN A 338 32.04 -9.71 -12.91
C GLN A 338 30.65 -10.13 -13.42
N LEU A 339 29.59 -9.35 -13.12
CA LEU A 339 28.32 -9.44 -13.84
C LEU A 339 27.76 -8.05 -14.15
#